data_AF-A0A3M3KDJ4-F1
#
_entry.id   AF-A0A3M3KDJ4-F1
#
_cell.length_a   1.000
_cell.length_b   1.000
_cell.length_c   1.000
_cell.angle_alpha   90.00
_cell.angle_beta   90.00
_cell.angle_gamma   90.00
#
_symmetry.space_group_name_H-M   'P 1'
#
loop_
_entity.id
_entity.type
_entity.pdbx_description
1 polymer ?
#
loop_
_entity_poly.entity_id
_entity_poly.type
_entity_poly.pdbx_seq_one_letter_code
_entity_poly.pdbx_strand_id
1 'polypeptide(L)' 'MSITSSKATPAQRAWLEQFERETSFDALHQDALDNGTMTWAQVAQANIDWFEFWAMDAHLAIQKNNPADLEEDAAG' A
#
# COMPACT_ATOMS: atom_id res chain seq x y z
N MET A 1 -8.83 -7.28 7.30
CA MET A 1 -7.79 -6.35 7.73
C MET A 1 -8.37 -5.52 8.88
N SER A 2 -7.55 -5.22 9.88
CA SER A 2 -8.00 -4.79 11.21
C SER A 2 -7.41 -3.43 11.53
N ILE A 3 -8.24 -2.39 11.55
CA ILE A 3 -7.82 -1.08 12.07
C ILE A 3 -7.67 -1.15 13.59
N THR A 4 -6.43 -1.27 14.05
CA THR A 4 -6.02 -1.41 15.44
C THR A 4 -5.75 -0.10 16.17
N SER A 5 -5.57 1.03 15.46
CA SER A 5 -5.28 2.32 16.11
C SER A 5 -6.39 2.70 17.12
N SER A 6 -5.99 2.95 18.35
CA SER A 6 -6.85 3.42 19.44
C SER A 6 -7.00 4.95 19.49
N LYS A 7 -6.14 5.69 18.78
CA LYS A 7 -6.12 7.16 18.74
C LYS A 7 -6.66 7.77 17.45
N ALA A 8 -6.81 6.99 16.38
CA ALA A 8 -7.41 7.46 15.14
C ALA A 8 -8.82 8.01 15.38
N THR A 9 -9.08 9.23 14.90
CA THR A 9 -10.43 9.77 14.86
C THR A 9 -11.31 8.96 13.89
N PRO A 10 -12.66 9.08 13.95
CA PRO A 10 -13.53 8.37 13.02
C PRO A 10 -13.21 8.62 11.54
N ALA A 11 -12.86 9.85 11.16
CA ALA A 11 -12.49 10.18 9.79
C ALA A 11 -11.17 9.54 9.36
N GLN A 12 -10.19 9.48 10.27
CA GLN A 12 -8.89 8.83 10.03
C GLN A 12 -9.06 7.32 9.91
N ARG A 13 -9.87 6.72 10.79
CA ARG A 13 -10.25 5.30 10.70
C ARG A 13 -10.92 4.98 9.36
N ALA A 14 -11.89 5.79 8.93
CA ALA A 14 -12.55 5.59 7.64
C ALA A 14 -11.57 5.68 6.46
N TRP A 15 -10.56 6.55 6.54
CA TRP A 15 -9.50 6.61 5.53
C TRP A 15 -8.64 5.34 5.53
N LEU A 16 -8.24 4.83 6.71
CA LEU A 16 -7.48 3.57 6.80
C LEU A 16 -8.31 2.40 6.25
N GLU A 17 -9.59 2.30 6.59
CA GLU A 17 -10.51 1.28 6.06
C GLU A 17 -10.67 1.38 4.54
N GLN A 18 -10.69 2.61 4.00
CA GLN A 18 -10.66 2.83 2.56
C GLN A 18 -9.35 2.33 1.95
N PHE A 19 -8.21 2.70 2.52
CA PHE A 19 -6.90 2.23 2.04
C PHE A 19 -6.86 0.70 1.99
N GLU A 20 -7.26 0.01 3.06
CA GLU A 20 -7.26 -1.46 3.10
C GLU A 20 -8.19 -2.08 2.06
N ARG A 21 -9.37 -1.48 1.85
CA ARG A 21 -10.35 -1.96 0.86
C ARG A 21 -9.84 -1.80 -0.58
N GLU A 22 -9.29 -0.64 -0.92
CA GLU A 22 -8.89 -0.35 -2.31
C GLU A 22 -7.56 -1.04 -2.67
N THR A 23 -6.65 -1.22 -1.70
CA THR A 23 -5.32 -1.80 -1.96
C THR A 23 -5.23 -3.29 -1.67
N SER A 24 -6.18 -3.84 -0.89
CA SER A 24 -6.13 -5.19 -0.33
C SER A 24 -4.95 -5.43 0.64
N PHE A 25 -4.33 -4.37 1.18
CA PHE A 25 -3.23 -4.44 2.17
C PHE A 25 -3.59 -3.80 3.50
N ASP A 26 -3.06 -4.32 4.61
CA ASP A 26 -3.28 -3.73 5.94
C ASP A 26 -2.67 -2.32 6.01
N ALA A 27 -3.37 -1.40 6.66
CA ALA A 27 -2.85 -0.05 6.84
C ALA A 27 -1.69 -0.04 7.84
N LEU A 28 -0.57 0.57 7.45
CA LEU A 28 0.67 0.62 8.20
C LEU A 28 0.70 1.79 9.20
N HIS A 29 1.64 1.72 10.16
CA HIS A 29 1.99 2.80 11.10
C HIS A 29 0.86 3.29 12.04
N GLN A 30 -0.14 2.44 12.30
CA GLN A 30 -1.23 2.72 13.23
C GLN A 30 -0.76 2.86 14.69
N ASP A 31 0.25 2.09 15.08
CA ASP A 31 0.91 2.16 16.39
C ASP A 31 1.75 3.45 16.54
N ALA A 32 2.39 3.89 15.47
CA ALA A 32 3.14 5.14 15.41
C ALA A 32 2.23 6.37 15.56
N LEU A 33 1.00 6.30 15.04
CA LEU A 33 -0.04 7.27 15.33
C LEU A 33 -0.42 7.25 16.82
N ASP A 34 -0.63 6.06 17.38
CA ASP A 34 -1.08 5.88 18.76
C ASP A 34 -0.07 6.37 19.80
N ASN A 35 1.22 6.13 19.57
CA ASN A 35 2.30 6.53 20.46
C ASN A 35 2.84 7.95 20.18
N GLY A 36 2.33 8.61 19.12
CA GLY A 36 2.68 9.99 18.77
C GLY A 36 4.03 10.17 18.08
N THR A 37 4.68 9.08 17.64
CA THR A 37 5.92 9.15 16.85
C THR A 37 5.67 9.63 15.42
N MET A 38 4.45 9.43 14.90
CA MET A 38 4.00 9.98 13.62
C MET A 38 2.70 10.77 13.79
N THR A 39 2.61 11.90 13.10
CA THR A 39 1.35 12.61 12.90
C THR A 39 0.46 11.86 11.90
N TRP A 40 -0.84 12.16 11.90
CA TRP A 40 -1.77 11.59 10.92
C TRP A 40 -1.32 11.82 9.47
N ALA A 41 -0.87 13.03 9.13
CA ALA A 41 -0.41 13.35 7.78
C ALA A 41 0.77 12.47 7.36
N GLN A 42 1.70 12.21 8.29
CA GLN A 42 2.83 11.31 8.03
C GLN A 42 2.38 9.86 7.84
N VAL A 43 1.42 9.38 8.63
CA VAL A 43 0.90 8.01 8.48
C VAL A 43 0.19 7.82 7.14
N ALA A 44 -0.68 8.76 6.76
CA ALA A 44 -1.38 8.71 5.48
C ALA A 44 -0.40 8.73 4.30
N GLN A 45 0.59 9.62 4.33
CA GLN A 45 1.62 9.70 3.29
C GLN A 45 2.47 8.42 3.22
N ALA A 46 2.91 7.89 4.36
CA ALA A 46 3.72 6.67 4.39
C ALA A 46 2.97 5.46 3.81
N ASN A 47 1.66 5.35 4.02
CA ASN A 47 0.84 4.30 3.41
C ASN A 47 0.76 4.45 1.88
N ILE A 48 0.60 5.69 1.39
CA ILE A 48 0.59 5.99 -0.05
C ILE A 48 1.95 5.65 -0.66
N ASP A 49 3.04 6.19 -0.10
CA ASP A 49 4.41 5.99 -0.61
C ASP A 49 4.76 4.51 -0.69
N TRP A 50 4.41 3.75 0.36
CA TRP A 50 4.63 2.31 0.39
C TRP A 50 3.83 1.58 -0.70
N PHE A 51 2.55 1.91 -0.87
CA PHE A 51 1.70 1.28 -1.88
C PHE A 51 2.18 1.60 -3.30
N GLU A 52 2.54 2.85 -3.58
CA GLU A 52 3.08 3.27 -4.87
C GLU A 52 4.39 2.55 -5.20
N PHE A 53 5.28 2.42 -4.23
CA PHE A 53 6.53 1.67 -4.38
C PHE A 53 6.25 0.19 -4.68
N TRP A 54 5.41 -0.46 -3.88
CA TRP A 54 5.04 -1.86 -4.08
C TRP A 54 4.37 -2.09 -5.45
N ALA A 55 3.43 -1.22 -5.83
CA ALA A 55 2.69 -1.34 -7.08
C ALA A 55 3.60 -1.15 -8.31
N MET A 56 4.58 -0.25 -8.22
CA MET A 56 5.58 -0.06 -9.27
C MET A 56 6.45 -1.31 -9.45
N ASP A 57 6.98 -1.87 -8.36
CA ASP A 57 7.79 -3.09 -8.41
C ASP A 57 6.98 -4.28 -8.97
N ALA A 58 5.73 -4.43 -8.54
CA ALA A 58 4.82 -5.46 -9.05
C ALA A 58 4.55 -5.27 -10.54
N HIS A 59 4.29 -4.03 -10.99
CA HIS A 59 4.08 -3.70 -12.38
C HIS A 59 5.28 -4.09 -13.25
N LEU A 60 6.50 -3.70 -12.84
CA LEU A 60 7.73 -4.04 -13.56
C LEU A 60 7.97 -5.55 -13.62
N ALA A 61 7.72 -6.26 -12.53
CA ALA A 61 7.87 -7.72 -12.48
C ALA A 61 6.87 -8.44 -13.40
N ILE A 62 5.63 -7.97 -13.46
CA ILE A 62 4.61 -8.49 -14.37
C ILE A 62 4.99 -8.18 -15.82
N GLN A 63 5.38 -6.94 -16.12
CA GLN A 63 5.78 -6.52 -17.45
C GLN A 63 6.96 -7.32 -17.97
N LYS A 64 7.95 -7.62 -17.12
CA LYS A 64 9.11 -8.44 -17.49
C LYS A 64 8.72 -9.85 -17.98
N ASN A 65 7.59 -10.39 -17.51
CA ASN A 65 7.10 -11.72 -17.88
C ASN A 65 5.87 -11.65 -18.78
N ASN A 66 5.72 -10.55 -19.54
CA ASN A 66 4.63 -10.39 -20.47
C ASN A 66 4.72 -11.46 -21.57
N PRO A 67 3.68 -12.31 -21.76
CA PRO A 67 3.71 -13.39 -22.73
C PRO A 67 4.04 -12.96 -24.16
N ALA A 68 3.63 -11.75 -24.56
CA ALA A 68 3.93 -11.21 -25.89
C ALA A 68 5.44 -11.04 -26.13
N ASP A 69 6.19 -10.72 -25.08
CA ASP A 69 7.64 -10.52 -25.14
C ASP A 69 8.41 -11.85 -24.99
N LEU A 70 7.75 -12.91 -24.51
CA LEU A 70 8.32 -14.25 -24.33
C LEU A 70 8.19 -15.14 -25.59
N GLU A 71 7.19 -14.89 -26.44
CA GLU A 71 7.00 -15.64 -27.70
C GLU A 71 8.02 -15.26 -28.78
N GLU A 72 8.57 -14.03 -28.77
CA GLU A 72 9.63 -13.61 -29.71
C GLU A 72 10.99 -14.28 -29.42
N ASP A 73 11.32 -14.53 -28.15
CA ASP A 73 12.60 -15.15 -27.75
C ASP A 73 12.66 -16.66 -28.03
N ALA A 74 11.51 -17.34 -28.18
CA ALA A 74 11.45 -18.79 -28.45
C ALA A 74 11.55 -19.16 -29.94
N ALA A 75 11.49 -18.17 -30.84
CA ALA A 75 11.50 -18.36 -32.29
C ALA A 75 12.87 -18.09 -32.96
N GLY A 76 13.91 -17.78 -32.19
CA GLY A 76 15.31 -17.59 -32.65
C GLY A 76 16.23 -18.74 -32.25
#